data_AF-A0A6B2CF09-F1
#
_entry.id   AF-A0A6B2CF09-F1
#
_cell.length_a   1.000
_cell.length_b   1.000
_cell.length_c   1.000
_cell.angle_alpha   90.00
_cell.angle_beta   90.00
_cell.angle_gamma   90.00
#
_symmetry.space_group_name_H-M   'P 1'
#
loop_
_entity.id
_entity.type
_entity.pdbx_description
1 polymer ?
#
loop_
_entity_poly.entity_id
_entity_poly.type
_entity_poly.pdbx_seq_one_letter_code
_entity_poly.pdbx_strand_id
1 'polypeptide(L)'
;MARGPRYKVPRRRRREGKTNYYKRYRMVMSRKPRFIIRKTLNYIWVQVAVAKPGGDYIVASAHSNELVKKYGWRGGTANTPSAYLTGLLAGYRALRKGIKEAILDIGLHKPVKGGVVFAAAKGGIDAGLNIPVGEGMFPSDDRIRGEHIASWSKTLREKGLLERFFSRYLAKGLNPEELPQHFEEVKKKIIVEYGG
;
A
#
# COMPACT_ATOMS: atom_id res chain seq x y z
N MET A 1 -8.04 -2.65 34.06
CA MET A 1 -6.64 -3.08 34.33
C MET A 1 -6.65 -4.49 34.90
N ALA A 2 -5.60 -5.28 34.66
CA ALA A 2 -5.43 -6.58 35.30
C ALA A 2 -5.23 -6.35 36.80
N ARG A 3 -6.12 -6.89 37.65
CA ARG A 3 -6.14 -6.58 39.10
C ARG A 3 -5.76 -7.75 40.01
N GLY A 4 -5.40 -8.92 39.46
CA GLY A 4 -5.05 -10.06 40.30
C GLY A 4 -4.45 -11.26 39.55
N PRO A 5 -3.97 -12.28 40.29
CA PRO A 5 -3.24 -13.43 39.74
C PRO A 5 -4.10 -14.33 38.83
N ARG A 6 -5.43 -14.30 38.97
CA ARG A 6 -6.37 -15.05 38.12
C ARG A 6 -6.63 -14.40 36.75
N TYR A 7 -6.13 -13.17 36.52
CA TYR A 7 -6.39 -12.46 35.28
C TYR A 7 -5.60 -13.05 34.11
N LYS A 8 -6.30 -13.65 33.14
CA LYS A 8 -5.68 -14.16 31.91
C LYS A 8 -5.29 -13.01 30.98
N VAL A 9 -4.00 -12.69 30.97
CA VAL A 9 -3.48 -11.59 30.15
C VAL A 9 -3.60 -11.94 28.66
N PRO A 10 -4.24 -11.10 27.83
CA PRO A 10 -4.26 -11.30 26.38
C PRO A 10 -2.85 -11.22 25.78
N ARG A 11 -2.62 -11.86 24.63
CA ARG A 11 -1.34 -11.80 23.90
C ARG A 11 -0.89 -10.34 23.65
N ARG A 12 0.41 -10.06 23.71
CA ARG A 12 0.99 -8.69 23.60
C ARG A 12 0.38 -7.85 22.46
N ARG A 13 0.40 -8.37 21.23
CA ARG A 13 -0.11 -7.66 20.04
C ARG A 13 -1.63 -7.44 20.02
N ARG A 14 -2.39 -8.20 20.82
CA ARG A 14 -3.83 -8.00 21.02
C ARG A 14 -4.06 -6.80 21.94
N ARG A 15 -3.25 -6.66 22.99
CA ARG A 15 -3.27 -5.50 23.89
C ARG A 15 -2.85 -4.22 23.18
N GLU A 16 -1.84 -4.29 22.32
CA GLU A 16 -1.42 -3.16 21.47
C GLU A 16 -2.44 -2.83 20.35
N GLY A 17 -3.48 -3.63 20.15
CA GLY A 17 -4.47 -3.38 19.10
C GLY A 17 -3.90 -3.44 17.68
N LYS A 18 -2.89 -4.27 17.42
CA LYS A 18 -2.21 -4.34 16.09
C LYS A 18 -2.57 -5.57 15.28
N THR A 19 -3.21 -6.57 15.88
CA THR A 19 -3.38 -7.87 15.22
C THR A 19 -4.70 -8.52 15.58
N ASN A 20 -5.43 -8.94 14.55
CA ASN A 20 -6.54 -9.87 14.68
C ASN A 20 -5.96 -11.30 14.59
N TYR A 21 -5.87 -11.98 15.74
CA TYR A 21 -5.30 -13.32 15.81
C TYR A 21 -6.13 -14.37 15.09
N TYR A 22 -7.46 -14.21 15.00
CA TYR A 22 -8.32 -15.13 14.27
C TYR A 22 -8.02 -15.08 12.76
N LYS A 23 -7.99 -13.86 12.18
CA LYS A 23 -7.60 -13.68 10.77
C LYS A 23 -6.18 -14.16 10.51
N ARG A 24 -5.23 -13.80 11.39
CA ARG A 24 -3.82 -14.21 11.24
C ARG A 24 -3.65 -15.73 11.29
N TYR A 25 -4.34 -16.41 12.19
CA TYR A 25 -4.32 -17.86 12.29
C TYR A 25 -4.73 -18.52 10.96
N ARG A 26 -5.87 -18.11 10.39
CA ARG A 26 -6.35 -18.63 9.10
C ARG A 26 -5.36 -18.39 7.95
N MET A 27 -4.75 -17.20 7.91
CA MET A 27 -3.74 -16.90 6.88
C MET A 27 -2.47 -17.74 7.03
N VAL A 28 -1.97 -17.94 8.26
CA VAL A 28 -0.78 -18.77 8.50
C VAL A 28 -1.06 -20.24 8.19
N MET A 29 -2.25 -20.73 8.54
CA MET A 29 -2.67 -22.11 8.24
C MET A 29 -2.68 -22.43 6.74
N SER A 30 -2.85 -21.44 5.87
CA SER A 30 -2.77 -21.62 4.42
C SER A 30 -1.36 -22.00 3.92
N ARG A 31 -0.32 -21.82 4.76
CA ARG A 31 1.11 -22.00 4.43
C ARG A 31 1.63 -21.11 3.30
N LYS A 32 0.81 -20.19 2.77
CA LYS A 32 1.22 -19.23 1.74
C LYS A 32 1.89 -17.99 2.36
N PRO A 33 2.82 -17.34 1.65
CA PRO A 33 3.33 -16.03 2.04
C PRO A 33 2.20 -15.01 2.17
N ARG A 34 2.35 -14.05 3.08
CA ARG A 34 1.38 -12.98 3.28
C ARG A 34 1.88 -11.69 2.64
N PHE A 35 1.03 -11.10 1.80
CA PHE A 35 1.20 -9.76 1.24
C PHE A 35 0.61 -8.75 2.23
N ILE A 36 1.44 -8.31 3.16
CA ILE A 36 1.08 -7.44 4.28
C ILE A 36 1.08 -6.00 3.81
N ILE A 37 -0.09 -5.35 3.89
CA ILE A 37 -0.23 -3.92 3.58
C ILE A 37 -0.64 -3.18 4.85
N ARG A 38 0.10 -2.13 5.20
CA ARG A 38 -0.22 -1.25 6.33
C ARG A 38 -0.21 0.20 5.87
N LYS A 39 -1.31 0.89 6.14
CA LYS A 39 -1.47 2.32 5.83
C LYS A 39 -1.35 3.13 7.12
N THR A 40 -0.47 4.12 7.10
CA THR A 40 -0.40 5.17 8.11
C THR A 40 -1.02 6.46 7.56
N LEU A 41 -0.96 7.56 8.31
CA LEU A 41 -1.45 8.85 7.80
C LEU A 41 -0.63 9.35 6.61
N ASN A 42 0.69 9.17 6.64
CA ASN A 42 1.62 9.75 5.67
C ASN A 42 2.32 8.73 4.78
N TYR A 43 2.36 7.45 5.16
CA TYR A 43 3.09 6.42 4.44
C TYR A 43 2.31 5.12 4.25
N ILE A 44 2.76 4.35 3.26
CA ILE A 44 2.27 3.02 2.95
C ILE A 44 3.44 2.04 3.02
N TRP A 45 3.19 0.95 3.73
CA TRP A 45 4.12 -0.14 3.92
C TRP A 45 3.55 -1.37 3.25
N VAL A 46 4.34 -1.98 2.38
CA VAL A 46 4.00 -3.25 1.73
C VAL A 46 5.14 -4.23 2.00
N GLN A 47 4.81 -5.40 2.52
CA GLN A 47 5.78 -6.43 2.87
C GLN A 47 5.26 -7.80 2.43
N VAL A 48 6.16 -8.69 2.03
CA VAL A 48 5.87 -10.09 1.79
C VAL A 48 6.56 -10.90 2.86
N ALA A 49 5.78 -11.62 3.68
CA ALA A 49 6.30 -12.33 4.84
C ALA A 49 5.90 -13.80 4.84
N VAL A 50 6.84 -14.66 5.22
CA VAL A 50 6.63 -16.09 5.45
C VAL A 50 6.63 -16.36 6.96
N ALA A 51 5.63 -17.08 7.45
CA ALA A 51 5.55 -17.41 8.87
C ALA A 51 6.48 -18.58 9.21
N LYS A 52 7.36 -18.41 10.21
CA LYS A 52 8.21 -19.45 10.79
C LYS A 52 7.97 -19.55 12.31
N PRO A 53 8.31 -20.66 12.98
CA PRO A 53 8.13 -20.80 14.44
C PRO A 53 8.80 -19.69 15.27
N GLY A 54 9.98 -19.24 14.85
CA GLY A 54 10.71 -18.14 15.51
C GLY A 54 10.19 -16.73 15.21
N GLY A 55 9.21 -16.60 14.31
CA GLY A 55 8.67 -15.31 13.87
C GLY A 55 8.43 -15.23 12.37
N ASP A 56 7.88 -14.10 11.93
CA ASP A 56 7.72 -13.84 10.50
C ASP A 56 9.06 -13.45 9.87
N TYR A 57 9.41 -14.09 8.76
CA TYR A 57 10.55 -13.71 7.93
C TYR A 57 10.08 -12.86 6.75
N ILE A 58 10.62 -11.64 6.62
CA ILE A 58 10.27 -10.73 5.52
C ILE A 58 11.14 -11.08 4.31
N VAL A 59 10.49 -11.49 3.22
CA VAL A 59 11.15 -11.85 1.94
C VAL A 59 11.38 -10.62 1.07
N ALA A 60 10.38 -9.75 1.00
CA ALA A 60 10.42 -8.52 0.24
C ALA A 60 9.68 -7.41 1.00
N SER A 61 10.11 -6.17 0.80
CA SER A 61 9.46 -4.99 1.36
C SER A 61 9.54 -3.82 0.40
N ALA A 62 8.55 -2.94 0.44
CA ALA A 62 8.56 -1.64 -0.18
C ALA A 62 7.89 -0.61 0.74
N HIS A 63 8.47 0.58 0.79
CA HIS A 63 7.93 1.71 1.53
C HIS A 63 7.67 2.89 0.58
N SER A 64 6.56 3.60 0.76
CA SER A 64 6.20 4.70 -0.16
C SER A 64 7.20 5.86 -0.18
N ASN A 65 8.03 6.01 0.85
CA ASN A 65 9.14 6.98 0.83
C ASN A 65 10.25 6.60 -0.16
N GLU A 66 10.39 5.32 -0.51
CA GLU A 66 11.33 4.89 -1.56
C GLU A 66 10.93 5.44 -2.93
N LEU A 67 9.62 5.62 -3.17
CA LEU A 67 9.13 6.25 -4.40
C LEU A 67 9.67 7.68 -4.55
N VAL A 68 9.69 8.43 -3.45
CA VAL A 68 10.21 9.80 -3.43
C VAL A 68 11.72 9.81 -3.66
N LYS A 69 12.45 8.97 -2.92
CA LYS A 69 13.92 8.97 -2.91
C LYS A 69 14.56 8.38 -4.17
N LYS A 70 13.96 7.32 -4.73
CA LYS A 70 14.57 6.55 -5.84
C LYS A 70 13.95 6.84 -7.19
N TYR A 71 12.65 7.12 -7.23
CA TYR A 71 11.90 7.26 -8.49
C TYR A 71 11.42 8.70 -8.75
N GLY A 72 11.71 9.64 -7.85
CA GLY A 72 11.30 11.04 -7.99
C GLY A 72 9.80 11.27 -7.84
N TRP A 73 9.10 10.44 -7.06
CA TRP A 73 7.68 10.67 -6.78
C TRP A 73 7.47 11.95 -5.96
N ARG A 74 6.78 12.95 -6.54
CA ARG A 74 6.53 14.24 -5.91
C ARG A 74 5.14 14.34 -5.26
N GLY A 75 4.22 13.44 -5.60
CA GLY A 75 2.88 13.43 -5.02
C GLY A 75 2.82 13.01 -3.54
N GLY A 76 1.60 12.82 -3.04
CA GLY A 76 1.35 12.31 -1.69
C GLY A 76 1.84 10.87 -1.52
N THR A 77 2.31 10.52 -0.32
CA THR A 77 2.90 9.21 0.00
C THR A 77 1.95 8.23 0.69
N ALA A 78 0.68 8.62 0.88
CA ALA A 78 -0.39 7.79 1.47
C ALA A 78 -1.72 7.85 0.69
N ASN A 79 -1.67 8.21 -0.59
CA ASN A 79 -2.83 8.28 -1.50
C ASN A 79 -2.95 7.01 -2.37
N THR A 80 -4.00 6.91 -3.20
CA THR A 80 -4.20 5.75 -4.08
C THR A 80 -3.08 5.54 -5.12
N PRO A 81 -2.55 6.57 -5.82
CA PRO A 81 -1.42 6.39 -6.73
C PRO A 81 -0.17 5.82 -6.05
N SER A 82 0.26 6.42 -4.92
CA SER A 82 1.44 5.94 -4.20
C SER A 82 1.24 4.54 -3.62
N ALA A 83 0.03 4.18 -3.21
CA ALA A 83 -0.29 2.82 -2.78
C ALA A 83 -0.04 1.80 -3.89
N TYR A 84 -0.58 2.08 -5.07
CA TYR A 84 -0.43 1.24 -6.25
C TYR A 84 1.05 1.07 -6.63
N LEU A 85 1.79 2.17 -6.76
CA LEU A 85 3.23 2.13 -7.09
C LEU A 85 4.06 1.39 -6.03
N THR A 86 3.73 1.55 -4.74
CA THR A 86 4.41 0.81 -3.66
C THR A 86 4.09 -0.69 -3.72
N GLY A 87 2.84 -1.04 -4.06
CA GLY A 87 2.40 -2.41 -4.28
C GLY A 87 3.12 -3.07 -5.45
N LEU A 88 3.22 -2.35 -6.58
CA LEU A 88 3.94 -2.77 -7.78
C LEU A 88 5.42 -3.06 -7.47
N LEU A 89 6.09 -2.15 -6.75
CA LEU A 89 7.48 -2.31 -6.33
C LEU A 89 7.67 -3.54 -5.42
N ALA A 90 6.77 -3.76 -4.46
CA ALA A 90 6.82 -4.94 -3.59
C ALA A 90 6.56 -6.24 -4.37
N GLY A 91 5.63 -6.21 -5.33
CA GLY A 91 5.31 -7.35 -6.20
C GLY A 91 6.51 -7.80 -7.02
N TYR A 92 7.17 -6.89 -7.72
CA TYR A 92 8.39 -7.20 -8.48
C TYR A 92 9.52 -7.73 -7.60
N ARG A 93 9.73 -7.14 -6.42
CA ARG A 93 10.73 -7.64 -5.47
C ARG A 93 10.40 -9.05 -4.97
N ALA A 94 9.13 -9.36 -4.76
CA ALA A 94 8.69 -10.69 -4.36
C ALA A 94 8.92 -11.71 -5.47
N LEU A 95 8.61 -11.37 -6.73
CA LEU A 95 8.83 -12.22 -7.90
C LEU A 95 10.31 -12.52 -8.12
N ARG A 96 11.19 -11.51 -8.00
CA ARG A 96 12.66 -11.70 -8.02
C ARG A 96 13.18 -12.65 -6.93
N LYS A 97 12.45 -12.78 -5.82
CA LYS A 97 12.76 -13.72 -4.74
C LYS A 97 12.04 -15.07 -4.89
N GLY A 98 11.42 -15.33 -6.05
CA GLY A 98 10.78 -16.60 -6.37
C GLY A 98 9.37 -16.77 -5.79
N ILE A 99 8.78 -15.73 -5.19
CA ILE A 99 7.43 -15.80 -4.64
C ILE A 99 6.43 -15.49 -5.76
N LYS A 100 5.63 -16.49 -6.16
CA LYS A 100 4.62 -16.36 -7.23
C LYS A 100 3.21 -16.10 -6.71
N GLU A 101 2.93 -16.49 -5.46
CA GLU A 101 1.62 -16.32 -4.84
C GLU A 101 1.74 -15.75 -3.43
N ALA A 102 0.74 -14.97 -3.02
CA ALA A 102 0.62 -14.47 -1.67
C ALA A 102 -0.83 -14.17 -1.28
N ILE A 103 -1.14 -14.26 0.01
CA ILE A 103 -2.47 -13.90 0.54
C ILE A 103 -2.45 -12.47 1.07
N LEU A 104 -3.46 -11.68 0.71
CA LEU A 104 -3.62 -10.31 1.17
C LEU A 104 -3.85 -10.24 2.70
N ASP A 105 -2.97 -9.52 3.41
CA ASP A 105 -3.09 -9.22 4.84
C ASP A 105 -3.22 -7.71 5.05
N ILE A 106 -4.47 -7.25 5.24
CA ILE A 106 -4.80 -5.84 5.53
C ILE A 106 -4.81 -5.51 7.03
N GLY A 107 -4.46 -6.47 7.89
CA GLY A 107 -4.43 -6.30 9.33
C GLY A 107 -5.81 -6.01 9.92
N LEU A 108 -5.96 -4.85 10.54
CA LEU A 108 -7.20 -4.40 11.18
C LEU A 108 -8.02 -3.43 10.33
N HIS A 109 -7.56 -3.10 9.13
CA HIS A 109 -8.33 -2.25 8.23
C HIS A 109 -9.66 -2.93 7.85
N LYS A 110 -10.74 -2.14 7.77
CA LYS A 110 -12.03 -2.60 7.26
C LYS A 110 -11.91 -2.79 5.74
N PRO A 111 -12.33 -3.94 5.18
CA PRO A 111 -12.33 -4.15 3.74
C PRO A 111 -13.45 -3.32 3.10
N VAL A 112 -13.11 -2.16 2.54
CA VAL A 112 -14.04 -1.27 1.83
C VAL A 112 -13.63 -1.21 0.36
N LYS A 113 -14.61 -1.30 -0.55
CA LYS A 113 -14.40 -1.20 -2.00
C LYS A 113 -13.68 0.11 -2.34
N GLY A 114 -12.69 0.04 -3.23
CA GLY A 114 -11.90 1.20 -3.64
C GLY A 114 -10.96 1.76 -2.56
N GLY A 115 -10.77 1.03 -1.46
CA GLY A 115 -9.85 1.44 -0.40
C GLY A 115 -8.39 1.48 -0.87
N VAL A 116 -7.59 2.39 -0.29
CA VAL A 116 -6.16 2.57 -0.60
C VAL A 116 -5.36 1.26 -0.48
N VAL A 117 -5.74 0.40 0.47
CA VAL A 117 -5.10 -0.90 0.66
C VAL A 117 -5.29 -1.83 -0.56
N PHE A 118 -6.44 -1.75 -1.23
CA PHE A 118 -6.71 -2.51 -2.45
C PHE A 118 -6.01 -1.92 -3.67
N ALA A 119 -5.73 -0.62 -3.70
CA ALA A 119 -4.85 -0.04 -4.74
C ALA A 119 -3.44 -0.65 -4.68
N ALA A 120 -2.88 -0.80 -3.48
CA ALA A 120 -1.60 -1.48 -3.29
C ALA A 120 -1.66 -2.99 -3.61
N ALA A 121 -2.77 -3.65 -3.31
CA ALA A 121 -2.97 -5.05 -3.71
C ALA A 121 -3.00 -5.18 -5.25
N LYS A 122 -3.73 -4.29 -5.95
CA LYS A 122 -3.79 -4.26 -7.41
C LYS A 122 -2.40 -4.04 -8.03
N GLY A 123 -1.59 -3.13 -7.47
CA GLY A 123 -0.21 -2.96 -7.92
C GLY A 123 0.61 -4.25 -7.82
N GLY A 124 0.44 -5.03 -6.75
CA GLY A 124 1.11 -6.34 -6.62
C GLY A 124 0.62 -7.37 -7.64
N ILE A 125 -0.67 -7.36 -7.97
CA ILE A 125 -1.27 -8.24 -8.99
C ILE A 125 -0.77 -7.87 -10.38
N ASP A 126 -0.79 -6.59 -10.73
CA ASP A 126 -0.30 -6.07 -12.01
C ASP A 126 1.21 -6.30 -12.19
N ALA A 127 1.97 -6.45 -11.10
CA ALA A 127 3.37 -6.87 -11.16
C ALA A 127 3.54 -8.34 -11.61
N GLY A 128 2.47 -9.15 -11.54
CA GLY A 128 2.46 -10.58 -11.85
C GLY A 128 2.33 -11.50 -10.63
N LEU A 129 2.08 -10.97 -9.42
CA LEU A 129 1.89 -11.81 -8.22
C LEU A 129 0.45 -12.32 -8.13
N ASN A 130 0.26 -13.63 -7.92
CA ASN A 130 -1.07 -14.18 -7.70
C ASN A 130 -1.56 -13.87 -6.27
N ILE A 131 -2.45 -12.88 -6.15
CA ILE A 131 -3.10 -12.50 -4.90
C ILE A 131 -4.62 -12.64 -5.06
N PRO A 132 -5.28 -13.54 -4.30
CA PRO A 132 -6.71 -13.76 -4.45
C PRO A 132 -7.50 -12.58 -3.84
N VAL A 133 -8.00 -11.70 -4.69
CA VAL A 133 -8.86 -10.55 -4.34
C VAL A 133 -9.93 -10.41 -5.42
N GLY A 134 -11.19 -10.24 -5.03
CA GLY A 134 -12.28 -10.03 -6.00
C GLY A 134 -12.16 -8.68 -6.70
N GLU A 135 -12.37 -8.66 -8.02
CA GLU A 135 -12.18 -7.48 -8.88
C GLU A 135 -12.98 -6.26 -8.41
N GLY A 136 -14.20 -6.48 -7.91
CA GLY A 136 -15.07 -5.41 -7.37
C GLY A 136 -14.55 -4.72 -6.10
N MET A 137 -13.39 -5.13 -5.56
CA MET A 137 -12.74 -4.46 -4.42
C MET A 137 -11.76 -3.37 -4.84
N PHE A 138 -11.26 -3.42 -6.09
CA PHE A 138 -10.27 -2.48 -6.55
C PHE A 138 -10.87 -1.09 -6.82
N PRO A 139 -10.09 -0.02 -6.62
CA PRO A 139 -10.47 1.30 -7.12
C PRO A 139 -10.43 1.32 -8.66
N SER A 140 -11.17 2.25 -9.26
CA SER A 140 -11.09 2.51 -10.71
C SER A 140 -9.70 2.96 -11.14
N ASP A 141 -9.37 2.74 -12.41
CA ASP A 141 -8.06 3.10 -12.97
C ASP A 141 -7.81 4.61 -12.94
N ASP A 142 -8.83 5.42 -13.18
CA ASP A 142 -8.78 6.89 -13.04
C ASP A 142 -8.34 7.29 -11.62
N ARG A 143 -8.82 6.56 -10.61
CA ARG A 143 -8.47 6.81 -9.20
C ARG A 143 -7.05 6.35 -8.87
N ILE A 144 -6.56 5.32 -9.55
CA ILE A 144 -5.17 4.84 -9.42
C ILE A 144 -4.21 5.83 -10.07
N ARG A 145 -4.52 6.33 -11.27
CA ARG A 145 -3.75 7.38 -11.94
C ARG A 145 -3.76 8.71 -11.20
N GLY A 146 -4.82 8.97 -10.43
CA GLY A 146 -4.96 10.19 -9.63
C GLY A 146 -5.75 11.29 -10.34
N GLU A 147 -6.56 10.95 -11.34
CA GLU A 147 -7.40 11.90 -12.07
C GLU A 147 -8.39 12.63 -11.16
N HIS A 148 -8.96 11.93 -10.18
CA HIS A 148 -9.79 12.54 -9.14
C HIS A 148 -9.06 13.63 -8.33
N ILE A 149 -7.75 13.52 -8.12
CA ILE A 149 -6.94 14.54 -7.43
C ILE A 149 -6.73 15.74 -8.35
N ALA A 150 -6.44 15.49 -9.62
CA ALA A 150 -6.29 16.53 -10.64
C ALA A 150 -7.60 17.30 -10.92
N SER A 151 -8.74 16.60 -10.93
CA SER A 151 -10.07 17.21 -11.02
C SER A 151 -10.35 18.09 -9.80
N TRP A 152 -10.07 17.58 -8.59
CA TRP A 152 -10.26 18.36 -7.37
C TRP A 152 -9.35 19.60 -7.30
N SER A 153 -8.13 19.52 -7.82
CA SER A 153 -7.25 20.69 -7.87
C SER A 153 -7.76 21.79 -8.80
N LYS A 154 -8.40 21.44 -9.93
CA LYS A 154 -9.03 22.43 -10.83
C LYS A 154 -10.13 23.20 -10.10
N THR A 155 -11.04 22.48 -9.44
CA THR A 155 -12.11 23.10 -8.63
C THR A 155 -11.56 23.97 -7.49
N LEU A 156 -10.44 23.59 -6.87
CA LEU A 156 -9.81 24.40 -5.84
C LEU A 156 -9.07 25.62 -6.39
N ARG A 157 -8.54 25.55 -7.61
CA ARG A 157 -7.93 26.69 -8.30
C ARG A 157 -8.98 27.76 -8.61
N GLU A 158 -10.12 27.36 -9.16
CA GLU A 158 -11.27 28.26 -9.42
C GLU A 158 -11.75 28.97 -8.15
N LYS A 159 -11.68 28.27 -7.00
CA LYS A 159 -12.06 28.82 -5.69
C LYS A 159 -10.95 29.60 -4.97
N GLY A 160 -9.76 29.72 -5.57
CA GLY A 160 -8.60 30.38 -4.94
C GLY A 160 -8.03 29.66 -3.71
N LEU A 161 -8.33 28.37 -3.51
CA LEU A 161 -7.94 27.58 -2.34
C LEU A 161 -6.78 26.60 -2.62
N LEU A 162 -6.24 26.60 -3.83
CA LEU A 162 -5.26 25.60 -4.28
C LEU A 162 -4.04 25.51 -3.36
N GLU A 163 -3.40 26.63 -3.03
CA GLU A 163 -2.18 26.67 -2.22
C GLU A 163 -2.40 26.13 -0.81
N ARG A 164 -3.58 26.40 -0.22
CA ARG A 164 -3.94 25.92 1.12
C ARG A 164 -3.92 24.39 1.21
N PHE A 165 -4.43 23.70 0.19
CA PHE A 165 -4.55 22.23 0.20
C PHE A 165 -3.36 21.52 -0.46
N PHE A 166 -2.72 22.15 -1.44
CA PHE A 166 -1.65 21.56 -2.25
C PHE A 166 -0.28 22.20 -2.06
N SER A 167 -0.08 22.98 -1.01
CA SER A 167 1.23 23.57 -0.63
C SER A 167 2.39 22.57 -0.72
N ARG A 168 2.20 21.33 -0.25
CA ARG A 168 3.24 20.28 -0.30
C ARG A 168 3.56 19.77 -1.71
N TYR A 169 2.61 19.84 -2.64
CA TYR A 169 2.84 19.46 -4.04
C TYR A 169 3.60 20.58 -4.75
N LEU A 170 3.15 21.83 -4.55
CA LEU A 170 3.77 23.03 -5.11
C LEU A 170 5.21 23.20 -4.60
N ALA A 171 5.45 22.99 -3.30
CA ALA A 171 6.80 23.04 -2.71
C ALA A 171 7.76 21.99 -3.30
N LYS A 172 7.23 20.90 -3.88
CA LYS A 172 8.03 19.88 -4.58
C LYS A 172 8.09 20.13 -6.09
N GLY A 173 7.51 21.23 -6.59
CA GLY A 173 7.47 21.58 -8.00
C GLY A 173 6.56 20.69 -8.84
N LEU A 174 5.51 20.09 -8.26
CA LEU A 174 4.51 19.32 -9.00
C LEU A 174 3.17 20.07 -9.00
N ASN A 175 2.67 20.42 -10.18
CA ASN A 175 1.29 20.88 -10.33
C ASN A 175 0.35 19.66 -10.13
N PRO A 176 -0.64 19.72 -9.21
CA PRO A 176 -1.55 18.59 -8.97
C PRO A 176 -2.33 18.12 -10.20
N GLU A 177 -2.53 18.98 -11.21
CA GLU A 177 -3.19 18.64 -12.46
C GLU A 177 -2.38 17.66 -13.32
N GLU A 178 -1.05 17.73 -13.22
CA GLU A 178 -0.10 16.88 -13.95
C GLU A 178 0.16 15.54 -13.23
N LEU A 179 -0.50 15.30 -12.08
CA LEU A 179 -0.31 14.10 -11.30
C LEU A 179 -0.49 12.79 -12.09
N PRO A 180 -1.49 12.65 -13.00
CA PRO A 180 -1.64 11.44 -13.80
C PRO A 180 -0.44 11.18 -14.72
N GLN A 181 0.13 12.23 -15.30
CA GLN A 181 1.32 12.12 -16.16
C GLN A 181 2.54 11.71 -15.32
N HIS A 182 2.75 12.38 -14.20
CA HIS A 182 3.83 12.07 -13.24
C HIS A 182 3.71 10.63 -12.69
N PHE A 183 2.49 10.13 -12.51
CA PHE A 183 2.23 8.73 -12.13
C PHE A 183 2.70 7.74 -13.20
N GLU A 184 2.34 7.95 -14.46
CA GLU A 184 2.75 7.07 -15.55
C GLU A 184 4.27 7.09 -15.76
N GLU A 185 4.92 8.26 -15.62
CA GLU A 185 6.39 8.36 -15.66
C GLU A 185 7.05 7.51 -14.58
N VAL A 186 6.60 7.63 -13.32
CA VAL A 186 7.15 6.84 -12.21
C VAL A 186 6.85 5.36 -12.38
N LYS A 187 5.64 5.01 -12.85
CA LYS A 187 5.27 3.63 -13.15
C LYS A 187 6.22 3.03 -14.20
N LYS A 188 6.47 3.74 -15.30
CA LYS A 188 7.43 3.33 -16.33
C LYS A 188 8.83 3.13 -15.77
N LYS A 189 9.34 4.04 -14.93
CA LYS A 189 10.66 3.88 -14.29
C LYS A 189 10.76 2.60 -13.46
N ILE A 190 9.72 2.26 -12.69
CA ILE A 190 9.66 1.02 -11.91
C ILE A 190 9.64 -0.21 -12.84
N ILE A 191 8.83 -0.16 -13.91
CA ILE A 191 8.75 -1.24 -14.89
C ILE A 191 10.09 -1.43 -15.59
N VAL A 192 10.81 -0.38 -15.98
CA VAL A 192 12.12 -0.52 -16.61
C VAL A 192 13.15 -1.13 -15.66
N GLU A 193 13.14 -0.78 -14.37
CA GLU A 193 14.09 -1.36 -13.41
C GLU A 193 13.82 -2.85 -13.12
N TYR A 194 12.56 -3.29 -13.14
CA TYR A 194 12.15 -4.63 -12.69
C TYR A 194 11.61 -5.56 -13.77
N GLY A 195 11.06 -5.01 -14.84
CA GLY A 195 10.28 -5.68 -15.87
C GLY A 195 11.10 -6.39 -16.94
N GLY A 196 12.39 -6.06 -17.08
CA GLY A 196 13.24 -6.61 -18.15
C GLY A 196 12.96 -5.94 -19.47
#